data_AF-A0A0Q7TQZ5-F1
#
_entry.id   AF-A0A0Q7TQZ5-F1
#
_cell.length_a   1.000
_cell.length_b   1.000
_cell.length_c   1.000
_cell.angle_alpha   90.00
_cell.angle_beta   90.00
_cell.angle_gamma   90.00
#
_symmetry.space_group_name_H-M   'P 1'
#
loop_
_entity.id
_entity.type
_entity.pdbx_description
1 polymer ?
#
loop_
_entity_poly.entity_id
_entity_poly.type
_entity_poly.pdbx_seq_one_letter_code
_entity_poly.pdbx_strand_id
1 'polypeptide(L)'
;MAVDYTKEYDNRARVPEHPEIFKRWAGEAAAYRKASPKARLNLSYGPTPKRGIDLFPADAADAPLAMFIHGGWWRSFDRSDYSHMARGLNGNGVSVAVVGYDLAPNVSIAQIIEQMRAASLFLWREQKQRFVAYGHSAGGHLSACLVATDWETLDPAVPTDLVSAGYGISGVYDATKLLTIPLNADLKLTEQTSRAVSPLFWPVPSGRSFDAVVGGIESSEFLRQSRDFAEAWRQDNVATRYEEIDGANHFTAIDPLSDAGSAMVRRIAELARQTAAMDR
;
A
#
# COMPACT_ATOMS: atom_id res chain seq x y z
N MET A 1 -20.92 -12.01 22.53
CA MET A 1 -20.13 -13.15 21.99
C MET A 1 -18.74 -12.64 21.67
N ALA A 2 -17.69 -13.46 21.86
CA ALA A 2 -16.34 -13.08 21.44
C ALA A 2 -16.27 -12.96 19.91
N VAL A 3 -15.46 -12.02 19.40
CA VAL A 3 -15.25 -11.83 17.95
C VAL A 3 -14.50 -13.03 17.40
N ASP A 4 -15.04 -13.66 16.35
CA ASP A 4 -14.34 -14.70 15.59
C ASP A 4 -13.45 -14.07 14.53
N TYR A 5 -12.19 -13.82 14.88
CA TYR A 5 -11.22 -13.22 13.97
C TYR A 5 -10.90 -14.09 12.76
N THR A 6 -11.01 -15.42 12.86
CA THR A 6 -10.80 -16.30 11.70
C THR A 6 -11.85 -16.01 10.65
N LYS A 7 -13.11 -15.92 11.08
CA LYS A 7 -14.17 -15.46 10.21
C LYS A 7 -13.89 -14.04 9.75
N GLU A 8 -13.62 -13.06 10.61
CA GLU A 8 -13.43 -11.64 10.22
C GLU A 8 -12.34 -11.38 9.18
N TYR A 9 -11.26 -12.16 9.16
CA TYR A 9 -10.16 -11.99 8.20
C TYR A 9 -10.23 -12.89 6.96
N ASP A 10 -11.25 -13.76 6.85
CA ASP A 10 -11.45 -14.58 5.65
C ASP A 10 -12.18 -13.81 4.54
N ASN A 11 -11.41 -13.02 3.79
CA ASN A 11 -11.92 -12.26 2.64
C ASN A 11 -12.35 -13.15 1.47
N ARG A 12 -11.74 -14.34 1.31
CA ARG A 12 -12.09 -15.27 0.22
C ARG A 12 -13.41 -15.98 0.48
N ALA A 13 -13.70 -16.33 1.74
CA ALA A 13 -15.00 -16.86 2.11
C ALA A 13 -16.12 -15.82 1.98
N ARG A 14 -15.83 -14.53 2.21
CA ARG A 14 -16.80 -13.44 2.03
C ARG A 14 -17.06 -13.07 0.58
N VAL A 15 -16.10 -13.31 -0.31
CA VAL A 15 -16.21 -13.00 -1.73
C VAL A 15 -15.96 -14.28 -2.53
N PRO A 16 -16.98 -15.14 -2.69
CA PRO A 16 -16.85 -16.40 -3.44
C PRO A 16 -16.37 -16.22 -4.89
N GLU A 17 -16.62 -15.04 -5.48
CA GLU A 17 -16.24 -14.67 -6.85
C GLU A 17 -14.77 -14.25 -7.00
N HIS A 18 -13.99 -14.28 -5.90
CA HIS A 18 -12.58 -13.87 -5.93
C HIS A 18 -11.71 -14.55 -7.02
N PRO A 19 -11.94 -15.81 -7.45
CA PRO A 19 -11.14 -16.40 -8.52
C PRO A 19 -11.28 -15.63 -9.85
N GLU A 20 -12.50 -15.17 -10.18
CA GLU A 20 -12.74 -14.39 -11.39
C GLU A 20 -12.18 -12.97 -11.27
N ILE A 21 -12.25 -12.38 -10.07
CA ILE A 21 -11.63 -11.07 -9.79
C ILE A 21 -10.10 -11.15 -9.97
N PHE A 22 -9.45 -12.17 -9.42
CA PHE A 22 -7.99 -12.34 -9.55
C PHE A 22 -7.56 -12.62 -10.99
N LYS A 23 -8.36 -13.41 -11.71
CA LYS A 23 -8.14 -13.64 -13.15
C LYS A 23 -8.27 -12.34 -13.95
N ARG A 24 -9.26 -11.49 -13.62
CA ARG A 24 -9.43 -10.16 -14.21
C ARG A 24 -8.22 -9.27 -13.93
N TRP A 25 -7.75 -9.19 -12.69
CA TRP A 25 -6.55 -8.42 -12.33
C TRP A 25 -5.32 -8.82 -13.14
N ALA A 26 -5.05 -10.13 -13.24
CA ALA A 26 -3.92 -10.64 -14.01
C ALA A 26 -4.04 -10.24 -15.50
N GLY A 27 -5.24 -10.37 -16.08
CA GLY A 27 -5.52 -9.97 -17.46
C GLY A 27 -5.33 -8.46 -17.69
N GLU A 28 -5.89 -7.63 -16.81
CA GLU A 28 -5.78 -6.17 -16.89
C GLU A 28 -4.34 -5.68 -16.67
N ALA A 29 -3.61 -6.30 -15.74
CA ALA A 29 -2.21 -6.01 -15.48
C ALA A 29 -1.34 -6.32 -16.70
N ALA A 30 -1.49 -7.50 -17.29
CA ALA A 30 -0.78 -7.90 -18.50
C ALA A 30 -1.10 -6.97 -19.68
N ALA A 31 -2.38 -6.64 -19.87
CA ALA A 31 -2.81 -5.70 -20.92
C ALA A 31 -2.19 -4.31 -20.71
N TYR A 32 -2.19 -3.80 -19.48
CA TYR A 32 -1.62 -2.48 -19.19
C TYR A 32 -0.11 -2.44 -19.40
N ARG A 33 0.64 -3.48 -18.97
CA ARG A 33 2.09 -3.60 -19.25
C ARG A 33 2.37 -3.54 -20.75
N LYS A 34 1.64 -4.32 -21.54
CA LYS A 34 1.80 -4.38 -23.00
C LYS A 34 1.49 -3.02 -23.66
N ALA A 35 0.51 -2.30 -23.14
CA ALA A 35 0.12 -0.97 -23.63
C ALA A 35 1.04 0.16 -23.15
N SER A 36 2.02 -0.11 -22.28
CA SER A 36 2.90 0.89 -21.66
C SER A 36 4.35 0.74 -22.15
N PRO A 37 4.67 1.11 -23.40
CA PRO A 37 6.01 0.89 -23.97
C PRO A 37 7.12 1.71 -23.30
N LYS A 38 6.76 2.78 -22.58
CA LYS A 38 7.70 3.59 -21.79
C LYS A 38 7.98 3.01 -20.39
N ALA A 39 7.25 1.96 -19.98
CA ALA A 39 7.42 1.38 -18.65
C ALA A 39 8.81 0.76 -18.49
N ARG A 40 9.46 1.04 -17.36
CA ARG A 40 10.73 0.43 -16.96
C ARG A 40 10.42 -0.71 -15.99
N LEU A 41 10.46 -1.94 -16.49
CA LEU A 41 10.08 -3.13 -15.71
C LEU A 41 11.28 -3.76 -15.01
N ASN A 42 11.03 -4.41 -13.88
CA ASN A 42 12.01 -5.22 -13.13
C ASN A 42 13.25 -4.43 -12.67
N LEU A 43 13.08 -3.15 -12.29
CA LEU A 43 14.14 -2.39 -11.63
C LEU A 43 14.44 -3.03 -10.28
N SER A 44 15.62 -3.63 -10.13
CA SER A 44 15.98 -4.34 -8.92
C SER A 44 16.42 -3.39 -7.81
N TYR A 45 15.82 -3.54 -6.62
CA TYR A 45 16.28 -2.87 -5.39
C TYR A 45 16.84 -3.89 -4.37
N GLY A 46 17.07 -5.14 -4.80
CA GLY A 46 17.49 -6.22 -3.90
C GLY A 46 17.92 -7.50 -4.61
N PRO A 47 18.35 -8.51 -3.84
CA PRO A 47 18.95 -9.72 -4.39
C PRO A 47 17.92 -10.70 -4.99
N THR A 48 16.64 -10.58 -4.66
CA THR A 48 15.60 -11.51 -5.12
C THR A 48 14.79 -10.91 -6.28
N PRO A 49 14.25 -11.74 -7.19
CA PRO A 49 13.39 -11.27 -8.28
C PRO A 49 12.11 -10.55 -7.80
N LYS A 50 11.64 -10.88 -6.59
CA LYS A 50 10.47 -10.24 -5.98
C LYS A 50 10.76 -8.82 -5.52
N ARG A 51 12.00 -8.54 -5.12
CA ARG A 51 12.48 -7.19 -4.77
C ARG A 51 12.78 -6.34 -6.00
N GLY A 52 11.74 -6.12 -6.80
CA GLY A 52 11.75 -5.32 -8.02
C GLY A 52 10.65 -4.27 -8.05
N ILE A 53 10.85 -3.26 -8.90
CA ILE A 53 9.91 -2.17 -9.17
C ILE A 53 9.61 -2.14 -10.67
N ASP A 54 8.33 -2.01 -11.00
CA ASP A 54 7.89 -1.66 -12.35
C ASP A 54 7.47 -0.18 -12.34
N LEU A 55 8.22 0.68 -13.03
CA LEU A 55 7.96 2.11 -13.09
C LEU A 55 7.20 2.46 -14.37
N PHE A 56 5.99 2.97 -14.20
CA PHE A 56 5.10 3.46 -15.26
C PHE A 56 5.13 4.99 -15.26
N PRO A 57 5.91 5.63 -16.14
CA PRO A 57 6.03 7.08 -16.16
C PRO A 57 4.77 7.74 -16.72
N ALA A 58 4.39 8.89 -16.15
CA ALA A 58 3.51 9.83 -16.83
C ALA A 58 4.27 10.59 -17.95
N ASP A 59 3.56 11.35 -18.77
CA ASP A 59 4.17 12.01 -19.93
C ASP A 59 5.05 13.21 -19.57
N ALA A 60 4.78 13.90 -18.46
CA ALA A 60 5.60 15.03 -18.00
C ALA A 60 6.90 14.54 -17.34
N ALA A 61 8.02 15.20 -17.67
CA ALA A 61 9.34 14.82 -17.16
C ALA A 61 9.48 15.03 -15.63
N ASP A 62 8.77 16.02 -15.09
CA ASP A 62 8.70 16.39 -13.67
C ASP A 62 7.38 15.90 -13.03
N ALA A 63 6.76 14.88 -13.61
CA ALA A 63 5.52 14.31 -13.09
C ALA A 63 5.71 13.85 -11.63
N PRO A 64 4.74 14.17 -10.74
CA PRO A 64 4.72 13.64 -9.38
C PRO A 64 4.79 12.12 -9.36
N LEU A 65 5.29 11.57 -8.27
CA LEU A 65 5.49 10.13 -8.11
C LEU A 65 4.60 9.54 -7.01
N ALA A 66 4.07 8.34 -7.30
CA ALA A 66 3.39 7.50 -6.33
C ALA A 66 3.95 6.07 -6.35
N MET A 67 3.96 5.40 -5.21
CA MET A 67 4.37 4.01 -5.05
C MET A 67 3.16 3.15 -4.69
N PHE A 68 2.79 2.20 -5.56
CA PHE A 68 1.77 1.21 -5.28
C PHE A 68 2.36 -0.05 -4.64
N ILE A 69 1.77 -0.48 -3.53
CA ILE A 69 2.14 -1.70 -2.81
C ILE A 69 0.96 -2.68 -2.84
N HIS A 70 1.20 -3.88 -3.35
CA HIS A 70 0.15 -4.90 -3.48
C HIS A 70 -0.21 -5.58 -2.15
N GLY A 71 -1.41 -6.16 -2.10
CA GLY A 71 -1.90 -6.97 -0.98
C GLY A 71 -1.50 -8.43 -1.05
N GLY A 72 -2.25 -9.30 -0.35
CA GLY A 72 -2.00 -10.74 -0.35
C GLY A 72 -1.47 -11.31 0.96
N TRP A 73 -1.83 -10.70 2.10
CA TRP A 73 -1.46 -11.20 3.43
C TRP A 73 0.06 -11.36 3.64
N TRP A 74 0.88 -10.53 2.98
CA TRP A 74 2.35 -10.64 2.96
C TRP A 74 2.88 -12.01 2.47
N ARG A 75 2.03 -12.87 1.92
CA ARG A 75 2.33 -14.28 1.59
C ARG A 75 1.98 -14.68 0.16
N SER A 76 1.41 -13.78 -0.63
CA SER A 76 0.90 -14.10 -1.96
C SER A 76 1.01 -12.93 -2.92
N PHE A 77 0.84 -13.26 -4.20
CA PHE A 77 0.92 -12.40 -5.37
C PHE A 77 2.32 -11.87 -5.71
N ASP A 78 2.37 -11.12 -6.79
CA ASP A 78 3.54 -10.44 -7.29
C ASP A 78 3.15 -9.04 -7.79
N ARG A 79 4.12 -8.11 -7.87
CA ARG A 79 3.89 -6.81 -8.54
C ARG A 79 3.37 -6.99 -9.96
N SER A 80 3.72 -8.11 -10.61
CA SER A 80 3.27 -8.46 -11.96
C SER A 80 1.74 -8.64 -12.09
N ASP A 81 1.02 -8.81 -10.97
CA ASP A 81 -0.44 -8.95 -10.95
C ASP A 81 -1.18 -7.60 -10.87
N TYR A 82 -0.47 -6.48 -10.64
CA TYR A 82 -1.11 -5.20 -10.25
C TYR A 82 -0.68 -3.98 -11.09
N SER A 83 -0.02 -4.11 -12.24
CA SER A 83 0.41 -2.94 -13.02
C SER A 83 -0.73 -2.02 -13.45
N HIS A 84 -1.93 -2.54 -13.67
CA HIS A 84 -3.09 -1.72 -14.01
C HIS A 84 -3.48 -0.73 -12.90
N MET A 85 -3.02 -0.92 -11.66
CA MET A 85 -3.19 0.04 -10.55
C MET A 85 -2.45 1.37 -10.79
N ALA A 86 -1.58 1.44 -11.79
CA ALA A 86 -0.96 2.68 -12.24
C ALA A 86 -1.83 3.47 -13.23
N ARG A 87 -2.81 2.82 -13.88
CA ARG A 87 -3.55 3.36 -15.04
C ARG A 87 -4.24 4.69 -14.75
N GLY A 88 -5.02 4.76 -13.66
CA GLY A 88 -5.77 5.97 -13.33
C GLY A 88 -4.85 7.15 -13.02
N LEU A 89 -3.77 6.90 -12.27
CA LEU A 89 -2.79 7.93 -11.88
C LEU A 89 -1.94 8.40 -13.06
N ASN A 90 -1.50 7.49 -13.94
CA ASN A 90 -0.82 7.89 -15.18
C ASN A 90 -1.74 8.77 -16.04
N GLY A 91 -3.04 8.46 -16.11
CA GLY A 91 -4.05 9.32 -16.76
C GLY A 91 -4.27 10.69 -16.08
N ASN A 92 -3.81 10.86 -14.84
CA ASN A 92 -3.82 12.12 -14.08
C ASN A 92 -2.44 12.79 -14.01
N GLY A 93 -1.49 12.37 -14.86
CA GLY A 93 -0.16 12.96 -14.94
C GLY A 93 0.78 12.60 -13.79
N VAL A 94 0.53 11.49 -13.09
CA VAL A 94 1.36 10.99 -11.99
C VAL A 94 2.09 9.72 -12.43
N SER A 95 3.40 9.69 -12.26
CA SER A 95 4.23 8.49 -12.46
C SER A 95 3.99 7.50 -11.31
N VAL A 96 3.98 6.20 -11.62
CA VAL A 96 3.69 5.16 -10.62
C VAL A 96 4.76 4.08 -10.60
N ALA A 97 5.33 3.84 -9.42
CA ALA A 97 6.19 2.70 -9.13
C ALA A 97 5.36 1.58 -8.49
N VAL A 98 5.17 0.46 -9.20
CA VAL A 98 4.53 -0.74 -8.65
C VAL A 98 5.62 -1.63 -8.04
N VAL A 99 5.67 -1.74 -6.72
CA VAL A 99 6.74 -2.42 -5.99
C VAL A 99 6.33 -3.84 -5.57
N GLY A 100 7.25 -4.80 -5.70
CA GLY A 100 7.13 -6.15 -5.16
C GLY A 100 8.03 -6.35 -3.95
N TYR A 101 7.77 -7.39 -3.15
CA TYR A 101 8.55 -7.76 -1.97
C TYR A 101 8.57 -9.29 -1.78
N ASP A 102 9.56 -9.79 -1.02
CA ASP A 102 9.60 -11.20 -0.63
C ASP A 102 8.45 -11.56 0.30
N LEU A 103 8.05 -12.84 0.31
CA LEU A 103 6.82 -13.28 0.97
C LEU A 103 7.09 -14.17 2.18
N ALA A 104 6.21 -14.09 3.18
CA ALA A 104 6.11 -15.08 4.24
C ALA A 104 5.77 -16.47 3.65
N PRO A 105 6.26 -17.57 4.24
CA PRO A 105 7.05 -17.66 5.49
C PRO A 105 8.56 -17.47 5.32
N ASN A 106 9.05 -17.14 4.11
CA ASN A 106 10.50 -17.02 3.83
C ASN A 106 11.11 -15.77 4.48
N VAL A 107 10.31 -14.73 4.66
CA VAL A 107 10.66 -13.51 5.39
C VAL A 107 9.55 -13.12 6.36
N SER A 108 9.90 -12.42 7.44
CA SER A 108 8.92 -11.85 8.38
C SER A 108 8.32 -10.56 7.85
N ILE A 109 7.17 -10.14 8.41
CA ILE A 109 6.57 -8.83 8.10
C ILE A 109 7.55 -7.69 8.39
N ALA A 110 8.35 -7.79 9.47
CA ALA A 110 9.39 -6.81 9.78
C ALA A 110 10.44 -6.71 8.66
N GLN A 111 10.88 -7.84 8.11
CA GLN A 111 11.78 -7.84 6.95
C GLN A 111 11.12 -7.26 5.70
N ILE A 112 9.82 -7.47 5.49
CA ILE A 112 9.08 -6.87 4.38
C ILE A 112 8.99 -5.35 4.52
N ILE A 113 8.76 -4.84 5.74
CA ILE A 113 8.81 -3.39 6.03
C ILE A 113 10.20 -2.83 5.65
N GLU A 114 11.29 -3.49 6.05
CA GLU A 114 12.65 -3.08 5.66
C GLU A 114 12.87 -3.14 4.15
N GLN A 115 12.26 -4.09 3.45
CA GLN A 115 12.30 -4.12 1.99
C GLN A 115 11.55 -2.95 1.35
N MET A 116 10.43 -2.50 1.92
CA MET A 116 9.72 -1.31 1.43
C MET A 116 10.51 -0.03 1.70
N ARG A 117 11.20 0.05 2.85
CA ARG A 117 12.15 1.14 3.13
C ARG A 117 13.30 1.15 2.12
N ALA A 118 13.90 0.00 1.84
CA ALA A 118 14.95 -0.13 0.83
C ALA A 118 14.47 0.25 -0.58
N ALA A 119 13.26 -0.15 -0.97
CA ALA A 119 12.65 0.23 -2.24
C ALA A 119 12.42 1.75 -2.34
N SER A 120 12.03 2.38 -1.24
CA SER A 120 11.83 3.83 -1.14
C SER A 120 13.14 4.60 -1.32
N LEU A 121 14.22 4.15 -0.66
CA LEU A 121 15.55 4.74 -0.85
C LEU A 121 16.08 4.54 -2.27
N PHE A 122 15.84 3.37 -2.87
CA PHE A 122 16.15 3.13 -4.28
C PHE A 122 15.38 4.10 -5.19
N LEU A 123 14.08 4.25 -4.97
CA LEU A 123 13.24 5.14 -5.77
C LEU A 123 13.65 6.60 -5.64
N TRP A 124 14.01 7.06 -4.44
CA TRP A 124 14.61 8.38 -4.21
C TRP A 124 15.90 8.56 -5.02
N ARG A 125 16.79 7.57 -5.04
CA ARG A 125 18.06 7.66 -5.80
C ARG A 125 17.82 7.75 -7.31
N GLU A 126 16.81 7.03 -7.81
CA GLU A 126 16.44 7.03 -9.23
C GLU A 126 15.69 8.28 -9.67
N GLN A 127 14.80 8.82 -8.83
CA GLN A 127 13.84 9.86 -9.21
C GLN A 127 14.09 11.22 -8.57
N LYS A 128 14.88 11.27 -7.48
CA LYS A 128 15.24 12.49 -6.74
C LYS A 128 14.06 13.37 -6.36
N GLN A 129 12.93 12.74 -6.04
CA GLN A 129 11.69 13.40 -5.63
C GLN A 129 11.01 12.61 -4.51
N ARG A 130 10.27 13.34 -3.66
CA ARG A 130 9.36 12.74 -2.69
C ARG A 130 8.20 12.05 -3.40
N PHE A 131 7.53 11.13 -2.72
CA PHE A 131 6.41 10.42 -3.32
C PHE A 131 5.36 10.01 -2.29
N VAL A 132 4.17 9.70 -2.80
CA VAL A 132 3.06 9.17 -2.00
C VAL A 132 3.08 7.65 -2.03
N ALA A 133 2.91 7.01 -0.87
CA ALA A 133 2.72 5.57 -0.81
C ALA A 133 1.23 5.23 -0.81
N TYR A 134 0.80 4.30 -1.65
CA TYR A 134 -0.57 3.79 -1.61
C TYR A 134 -0.57 2.28 -1.78
N GLY A 135 -1.57 1.60 -1.24
CA GLY A 135 -1.59 0.15 -1.32
C GLY A 135 -2.85 -0.49 -0.80
N HIS A 136 -2.97 -1.78 -1.12
CA HIS A 136 -4.15 -2.58 -0.82
C HIS A 136 -3.86 -3.65 0.23
N SER A 137 -4.73 -3.81 1.23
CA SER A 137 -4.64 -4.88 2.22
C SER A 137 -3.29 -4.83 2.97
N ALA A 138 -2.47 -5.87 2.86
CA ALA A 138 -1.08 -5.85 3.32
C ALA A 138 -0.26 -4.67 2.75
N GLY A 139 -0.53 -4.22 1.54
CA GLY A 139 0.06 -3.02 0.96
C GLY A 139 -0.45 -1.71 1.56
N GLY A 140 -1.71 -1.69 2.03
CA GLY A 140 -2.27 -0.57 2.79
C GLY A 140 -1.57 -0.43 4.15
N HIS A 141 -1.31 -1.56 4.81
CA HIS A 141 -0.43 -1.63 5.98
C HIS A 141 0.98 -1.09 5.69
N LEU A 142 1.64 -1.58 4.64
CA LEU A 142 2.99 -1.17 4.30
C LEU A 142 3.08 0.31 3.93
N SER A 143 2.05 0.86 3.28
CA SER A 143 1.98 2.31 3.00
C SER A 143 1.97 3.15 4.28
N ALA A 144 1.25 2.70 5.32
CA ALA A 144 1.27 3.35 6.63
C ALA A 144 2.65 3.23 7.30
N CYS A 145 3.28 2.06 7.26
CA CYS A 145 4.65 1.90 7.76
C CYS A 145 5.65 2.86 7.10
N LEU A 146 5.52 3.13 5.80
CA LEU A 146 6.38 4.09 5.09
C LEU A 146 6.13 5.54 5.53
N VAL A 147 4.88 5.93 5.74
CA VAL A 147 4.54 7.27 6.24
C VAL A 147 5.06 7.49 7.67
N ALA A 148 4.98 6.48 8.52
CA ALA A 148 5.49 6.52 9.89
C ALA A 148 7.01 6.32 10.01
N THR A 149 7.72 6.10 8.90
CA THR A 149 9.18 5.90 8.93
C THR A 149 9.90 7.22 9.20
N ASP A 150 10.82 7.18 10.15
CA ASP A 150 11.85 8.19 10.35
C ASP A 150 12.96 8.01 9.30
N TRP A 151 12.85 8.75 8.21
CA TRP A 151 13.73 8.63 7.06
C TRP A 151 15.13 9.19 7.32
N GLU A 152 15.25 10.20 8.17
CA GLU A 152 16.53 10.84 8.51
C GLU A 152 17.45 9.86 9.26
N THR A 153 16.89 9.07 10.17
CA THR A 153 17.63 8.01 10.87
C THR A 153 18.11 6.90 9.94
N LEU A 154 17.39 6.63 8.84
CA LEU A 154 17.77 5.58 7.88
C LEU A 154 18.84 6.04 6.89
N ASP A 155 18.72 7.25 6.35
CA ASP A 155 19.67 7.83 5.41
C ASP A 155 19.61 9.38 5.51
N PRO A 156 20.59 10.04 6.14
CA PRO A 156 20.56 11.50 6.33
C PRO A 156 20.64 12.29 5.01
N ALA A 157 20.88 11.63 3.87
CA ALA A 157 20.88 12.25 2.55
C ALA A 157 19.49 12.27 1.89
N VAL A 158 18.45 11.74 2.54
CA VAL A 158 17.06 11.81 2.05
C VAL A 158 16.24 12.82 2.86
N PRO A 159 15.18 13.40 2.29
CA PRO A 159 14.27 14.23 3.05
C PRO A 159 13.67 13.46 4.22
N THR A 160 13.55 14.11 5.38
CA THR A 160 12.93 13.54 6.59
C THR A 160 11.50 13.06 6.31
N ASP A 161 10.85 13.68 5.34
CA ASP A 161 9.50 13.45 4.84
C ASP A 161 9.45 12.80 3.45
N LEU A 162 10.43 11.95 3.11
CA LEU A 162 10.51 11.24 1.81
C LEU A 162 9.16 10.65 1.36
N VAL A 163 8.43 10.06 2.31
CA VAL A 163 7.03 9.62 2.15
C VAL A 163 6.15 10.41 3.12
N SER A 164 5.70 11.58 2.67
CA SER A 164 4.93 12.52 3.50
C SER A 164 3.43 12.21 3.57
N ALA A 165 2.90 11.45 2.59
CA ALA A 165 1.50 11.11 2.50
C ALA A 165 1.28 9.64 2.12
N GLY A 166 0.20 9.08 2.65
CA GLY A 166 -0.20 7.70 2.39
C GLY A 166 -1.68 7.54 2.05
N TYR A 167 -2.00 6.48 1.31
CA TYR A 167 -3.38 6.08 1.00
C TYR A 167 -3.52 4.56 1.10
N GLY A 168 -4.09 4.08 2.21
CA GLY A 168 -4.28 2.66 2.46
C GLY A 168 -5.71 2.22 2.15
N ILE A 169 -5.84 1.18 1.33
CA ILE A 169 -7.13 0.58 0.95
C ILE A 169 -7.26 -0.76 1.66
N SER A 170 -8.25 -0.90 2.53
CA SER A 170 -8.58 -2.12 3.28
C SER A 170 -7.39 -2.65 4.09
N GLY A 171 -6.61 -1.75 4.70
CA GLY A 171 -5.36 -2.08 5.38
C GLY A 171 -5.52 -2.85 6.69
N VAL A 172 -4.46 -3.54 7.11
CA VAL A 172 -4.37 -4.19 8.42
C VAL A 172 -3.38 -3.40 9.29
N TYR A 173 -3.89 -2.53 10.16
CA TYR A 173 -3.09 -1.60 10.93
C TYR A 173 -2.76 -2.09 12.35
N ASP A 174 -3.52 -3.08 12.84
CA ASP A 174 -3.29 -3.84 14.07
C ASP A 174 -3.20 -5.34 13.75
N ALA A 175 -1.98 -5.86 13.69
CA ALA A 175 -1.69 -7.27 13.44
C ALA A 175 -1.86 -8.15 14.69
N THR A 176 -2.17 -7.61 15.88
CA THR A 176 -2.29 -8.42 17.11
C THR A 176 -3.43 -9.43 17.04
N LYS A 177 -4.47 -9.14 16.24
CA LYS A 177 -5.60 -10.06 16.04
C LYS A 177 -5.27 -11.22 15.09
N LEU A 178 -4.14 -11.14 14.38
CA LEU A 178 -3.70 -12.23 13.51
C LEU A 178 -3.10 -13.41 14.28
N LEU A 179 -2.75 -13.23 15.55
CA LEU A 179 -2.10 -14.26 16.37
C LEU A 179 -2.95 -15.53 16.52
N THR A 180 -4.27 -15.38 16.54
CA THR A 180 -5.21 -16.45 16.87
C THR A 180 -5.82 -17.13 15.65
N ILE A 181 -5.44 -16.72 14.43
CA ILE A 181 -6.02 -17.24 13.19
C ILE A 181 -5.03 -18.15 12.44
N PRO A 182 -5.50 -19.10 11.60
CA PRO A 182 -4.64 -20.06 10.91
C PRO A 182 -3.53 -19.45 10.04
N LEU A 183 -3.74 -18.23 9.53
CA LEU A 183 -2.74 -17.46 8.78
C LEU A 183 -1.41 -17.30 9.55
N ASN A 184 -1.43 -17.29 10.89
CA ASN A 184 -0.22 -17.09 11.68
C ASN A 184 0.80 -18.25 11.54
N ALA A 185 0.40 -19.41 11.03
CA ALA A 185 1.33 -20.49 10.72
C ALA A 185 2.42 -20.05 9.71
N ASP A 186 2.06 -19.18 8.76
CA ASP A 186 2.99 -18.60 7.80
C ASP A 186 3.69 -17.35 8.35
N LEU A 187 2.95 -16.47 9.02
CA LEU A 187 3.46 -15.17 9.48
C LEU A 187 4.40 -15.27 10.67
N LYS A 188 4.23 -16.31 11.51
CA LYS A 188 5.03 -16.58 12.71
C LYS A 188 5.11 -15.38 13.66
N LEU A 189 3.99 -14.66 13.81
CA LEU A 189 3.89 -13.54 14.74
C LEU A 189 3.80 -14.03 16.18
N THR A 190 4.43 -13.28 17.07
CA THR A 190 4.28 -13.34 18.53
C THR A 190 3.55 -12.08 18.99
N GLU A 191 3.13 -12.02 20.25
CA GLU A 191 2.56 -10.79 20.83
C GLU A 191 3.48 -9.58 20.62
N GLN A 192 4.78 -9.77 20.85
CA GLN A 192 5.78 -8.73 20.65
C GLN A 192 5.90 -8.33 19.16
N THR A 193 6.07 -9.29 18.25
CA THR A 193 6.32 -8.96 16.85
C THR A 193 5.08 -8.44 16.13
N SER A 194 3.87 -8.94 16.48
CA SER A 194 2.61 -8.41 15.96
C SER A 194 2.40 -6.95 16.34
N ARG A 195 2.65 -6.57 17.61
CA ARG A 195 2.60 -5.16 18.02
C ARG A 195 3.67 -4.34 17.34
N ALA A 196 4.89 -4.86 17.21
CA ALA A 196 6.01 -4.17 16.57
C ALA A 196 5.77 -3.87 15.09
N VAL A 197 5.04 -4.72 14.36
CA VAL A 197 4.71 -4.49 12.94
C VAL A 197 3.38 -3.74 12.75
N SER A 198 2.70 -3.32 13.81
CA SER A 198 1.39 -2.65 13.71
C SER A 198 1.56 -1.13 13.72
N PRO A 199 1.40 -0.44 12.57
CA PRO A 199 1.57 1.02 12.50
C PRO A 199 0.58 1.78 13.38
N LEU A 200 -0.52 1.14 13.82
CA LEU A 200 -1.42 1.71 14.85
C LEU A 200 -0.69 2.11 16.13
N PHE A 201 0.42 1.44 16.48
CA PHE A 201 1.15 1.70 17.73
C PHE A 201 2.47 2.45 17.54
N TRP A 202 2.74 2.96 16.33
CA TRP A 202 3.99 3.63 16.02
C TRP A 202 3.86 5.14 16.24
N PRO A 203 4.91 5.82 16.72
CA PRO A 203 4.96 7.27 16.62
C PRO A 203 4.99 7.67 15.14
N VAL A 204 4.29 8.74 14.79
CA VAL A 204 4.31 9.29 13.43
C VAL A 204 4.97 10.66 13.46
N PRO A 205 5.95 10.94 12.58
CA PRO A 205 6.50 12.29 12.45
C PRO A 205 5.40 13.31 12.13
N SER A 206 5.60 14.57 12.56
CA SER A 206 4.64 15.64 12.26
C SER A 206 4.58 15.97 10.76
N GLY A 207 3.50 16.63 10.34
CA GLY A 207 3.32 17.06 8.94
C GLY A 207 3.00 15.93 7.97
N ARG A 208 2.60 14.75 8.47
CA ARG A 208 2.18 13.61 7.64
C ARG A 208 0.69 13.63 7.36
N SER A 209 0.30 12.97 6.27
CA SER A 209 -1.11 12.70 5.95
C SER A 209 -1.35 11.24 5.63
N PHE A 210 -2.53 10.72 5.99
CA PHE A 210 -2.91 9.35 5.67
C PHE A 210 -4.41 9.19 5.47
N ASP A 211 -4.81 8.76 4.29
CA ASP A 211 -6.19 8.38 3.99
C ASP A 211 -6.36 6.86 4.19
N ALA A 212 -7.18 6.45 5.15
CA ALA A 212 -7.57 5.06 5.40
C ALA A 212 -8.95 4.79 4.78
N VAL A 213 -8.96 4.05 3.69
CA VAL A 213 -10.17 3.77 2.89
C VAL A 213 -10.46 2.28 2.92
N VAL A 214 -11.73 1.88 2.94
CA VAL A 214 -12.15 0.48 3.08
C VAL A 214 -13.40 0.22 2.26
N GLY A 215 -13.61 -1.00 1.77
CA GLY A 215 -14.88 -1.37 1.12
C GLY A 215 -16.03 -1.39 2.13
N GLY A 216 -17.16 -0.77 1.79
CA GLY A 216 -18.33 -0.63 2.68
C GLY A 216 -19.05 -1.94 3.00
N ILE A 217 -18.80 -3.01 2.24
CA ILE A 217 -19.35 -4.36 2.53
C ILE A 217 -18.28 -5.34 3.01
N GLU A 218 -17.15 -4.85 3.52
CA GLU A 218 -16.14 -5.66 4.18
C GLU A 218 -16.56 -6.15 5.57
N SER A 219 -15.70 -6.95 6.21
CA SER A 219 -15.94 -7.40 7.57
C SER A 219 -15.92 -6.23 8.56
N SER A 220 -16.59 -6.42 9.70
CA SER A 220 -16.61 -5.42 10.76
C SER A 220 -15.21 -5.08 11.26
N GLU A 221 -14.28 -6.04 11.20
CA GLU A 221 -12.90 -5.84 11.61
C GLU A 221 -12.09 -4.98 10.64
N PHE A 222 -12.27 -5.11 9.31
CA PHE A 222 -11.61 -4.21 8.35
C PHE A 222 -12.16 -2.78 8.43
N LEU A 223 -13.48 -2.64 8.62
CA LEU A 223 -14.13 -1.35 8.87
C LEU A 223 -13.61 -0.71 10.17
N ARG A 224 -13.57 -1.48 11.26
CA ARG A 224 -13.07 -1.05 12.57
C ARG A 224 -11.62 -0.63 12.50
N GLN A 225 -10.73 -1.47 11.97
CA GLN A 225 -9.31 -1.15 11.92
C GLN A 225 -9.02 0.13 11.14
N SER A 226 -9.67 0.32 9.99
CA SER A 226 -9.46 1.50 9.17
C SER A 226 -9.91 2.79 9.88
N ARG A 227 -11.06 2.75 10.57
CA ARG A 227 -11.58 3.87 11.36
C ARG A 227 -10.70 4.16 12.59
N ASP A 228 -10.43 3.14 13.40
CA ASP A 228 -9.67 3.27 14.65
C ASP A 228 -8.24 3.75 14.37
N PHE A 229 -7.63 3.29 13.26
CA PHE A 229 -6.32 3.76 12.83
C PHE A 229 -6.31 5.22 12.42
N ALA A 230 -7.26 5.65 11.57
CA ALA A 230 -7.37 7.05 11.19
C ALA A 230 -7.62 7.96 12.41
N GLU A 231 -8.40 7.49 13.39
CA GLU A 231 -8.65 8.23 14.63
C GLU A 231 -7.41 8.31 15.52
N ALA A 232 -6.70 7.21 15.73
CA ALA A 232 -5.48 7.19 16.54
C ALA A 232 -4.40 8.12 15.96
N TRP A 233 -4.12 8.02 14.65
CA TRP A 233 -3.13 8.87 14.00
C TRP A 233 -3.54 10.35 13.98
N ARG A 234 -4.84 10.65 13.95
CA ARG A 234 -5.33 12.04 14.10
C ARG A 234 -4.97 12.64 15.45
N GLN A 235 -5.01 11.83 16.52
CA GLN A 235 -4.61 12.27 17.87
C GLN A 235 -3.10 12.58 17.94
N ASP A 236 -2.29 11.95 17.08
CA ASP A 236 -0.87 12.20 16.91
C ASP A 236 -0.55 13.33 15.90
N ASN A 237 -1.53 14.18 15.58
CA ASN A 237 -1.42 15.32 14.66
C ASN A 237 -1.11 14.96 13.19
N VAL A 238 -1.44 13.73 12.77
CA VAL A 238 -1.46 13.36 11.35
C VAL A 238 -2.76 13.85 10.72
N ALA A 239 -2.68 14.43 9.51
CA ALA A 239 -3.88 14.75 8.73
C ALA A 239 -4.49 13.46 8.17
N THR A 240 -5.51 12.93 8.84
CA THR A 240 -6.14 11.66 8.43
C THR A 240 -7.52 11.83 7.82
N ARG A 241 -7.90 10.86 6.99
CA ARG A 241 -9.24 10.70 6.44
C ARG A 241 -9.68 9.25 6.54
N TYR A 242 -10.92 9.02 6.94
CA TYR A 242 -11.59 7.72 6.86
C TYR A 242 -12.68 7.76 5.80
N GLU A 243 -12.75 6.73 4.95
CA GLU A 243 -13.81 6.58 3.96
C GLU A 243 -14.19 5.11 3.76
N GLU A 244 -15.50 4.88 3.61
CA GLU A 244 -16.06 3.61 3.17
C GLU A 244 -16.49 3.74 1.70
N ILE A 245 -16.03 2.84 0.83
CA ILE A 245 -16.43 2.78 -0.58
C ILE A 245 -17.73 1.98 -0.66
N ASP A 246 -18.83 2.68 -0.91
CA ASP A 246 -20.16 2.07 -0.97
C ASP A 246 -20.20 0.88 -1.96
N GLY A 247 -20.82 -0.23 -1.52
CA GLY A 247 -20.94 -1.47 -2.29
C GLY A 247 -19.65 -2.23 -2.59
N ALA A 248 -18.47 -1.72 -2.24
CA ALA A 248 -17.21 -2.40 -2.52
C ALA A 248 -16.86 -3.45 -1.44
N ASN A 249 -16.42 -4.62 -1.88
CA ASN A 249 -15.83 -5.63 -1.01
C ASN A 249 -14.30 -5.50 -0.97
N HIS A 250 -13.63 -6.35 -0.20
CA HIS A 250 -12.17 -6.30 -0.02
C HIS A 250 -11.38 -6.35 -1.34
N PHE A 251 -11.90 -7.02 -2.37
CA PHE A 251 -11.25 -7.13 -3.67
C PHE A 251 -11.71 -6.05 -4.65
N THR A 252 -12.99 -5.64 -4.65
CA THR A 252 -13.43 -4.56 -5.55
C THR A 252 -13.09 -3.16 -5.05
N ALA A 253 -12.66 -3.00 -3.80
CA ALA A 253 -12.24 -1.71 -3.22
C ALA A 253 -11.09 -1.02 -4.00
N ILE A 254 -10.31 -1.77 -4.79
CA ILE A 254 -9.20 -1.22 -5.58
C ILE A 254 -9.57 -0.95 -7.05
N ASP A 255 -10.74 -1.39 -7.52
CA ASP A 255 -11.17 -1.18 -8.91
C ASP A 255 -11.12 0.31 -9.33
N PRO A 256 -11.46 1.29 -8.46
CA PRO A 256 -11.36 2.71 -8.80
C PRO A 256 -9.96 3.19 -9.19
N LEU A 257 -8.87 2.50 -8.79
CA LEU A 257 -7.49 2.87 -9.14
C LEU A 257 -7.20 2.81 -10.65
N SER A 258 -7.98 2.02 -11.40
CA SER A 258 -7.84 1.91 -12.85
C SER A 258 -8.63 2.95 -13.63
N ASP A 259 -9.49 3.73 -12.97
CA ASP A 259 -10.31 4.78 -13.58
C ASP A 259 -9.75 6.17 -13.24
N ALA A 260 -9.25 6.86 -14.27
CA ALA A 260 -8.72 8.22 -14.13
C ALA A 260 -9.77 9.24 -13.65
N GLY A 261 -11.06 8.96 -13.85
CA GLY A 261 -12.18 9.79 -13.41
C GLY A 261 -12.64 9.52 -11.97
N SER A 262 -12.08 8.52 -11.28
CA SER A 262 -12.54 8.14 -9.95
C SER A 262 -12.14 9.15 -8.88
N ALA A 263 -12.96 9.27 -7.82
CA ALA A 263 -12.64 10.13 -6.69
C ALA A 263 -11.35 9.71 -5.98
N MET A 264 -11.12 8.40 -5.87
CA MET A 264 -9.90 7.81 -5.30
C MET A 264 -8.64 8.28 -6.06
N VAL A 265 -8.64 8.15 -7.39
CA VAL A 265 -7.49 8.54 -8.21
C VAL A 265 -7.25 10.04 -8.14
N ARG A 266 -8.30 10.87 -8.20
CA ARG A 266 -8.17 12.32 -8.04
C ARG A 266 -7.53 12.69 -6.70
N ARG A 267 -7.93 12.02 -5.62
CA ARG A 267 -7.39 12.24 -4.28
C ARG A 267 -5.93 11.83 -4.16
N ILE A 268 -5.55 10.64 -4.64
CA ILE A 268 -4.15 10.20 -4.61
C ILE A 268 -3.28 11.13 -5.49
N ALA A 269 -3.78 11.57 -6.64
CA ALA A 269 -3.07 12.50 -7.50
C ALA A 269 -2.92 13.91 -6.86
N GLU A 270 -3.90 14.35 -6.06
CA GLU A 270 -3.78 15.57 -5.26
C GLU A 270 -2.66 15.44 -4.23
N LEU A 271 -2.65 14.35 -3.45
CA LEU A 271 -1.58 14.07 -2.49
C LEU A 271 -0.22 14.05 -3.18
N ALA A 272 -0.11 13.40 -4.35
CA ALA A 272 1.14 13.34 -5.11
C ALA A 272 1.63 14.72 -5.55
N ARG A 273 0.73 15.58 -6.04
CA ARG A 273 1.09 16.97 -6.40
C ARG A 273 1.50 17.81 -5.19
N GLN A 274 0.82 17.65 -4.05
CA GLN A 274 1.20 18.32 -2.80
C GLN A 274 2.59 17.87 -2.34
N THR A 275 2.86 16.56 -2.40
CA THR A 275 4.18 16.00 -2.06
C THR A 275 5.28 16.52 -2.97
N ALA A 276 5.08 16.51 -4.29
CA ALA A 276 6.06 17.03 -5.25
C ALA A 276 6.27 18.55 -5.14
N ALA A 277 5.30 19.31 -4.61
CA ALA A 277 5.46 20.75 -4.38
C ALA A 277 6.44 21.07 -3.22
N MET A 278 6.71 20.12 -2.32
CA MET A 278 7.69 20.29 -1.23
C MET A 278 9.15 20.11 -1.70
N ASP A 279 9.36 19.61 -2.91
CA ASP A 279 10.69 19.51 -3.55
C ASP A 279 11.13 20.84 -4.21
N ARG A 280 10.24 21.85 -4.26
CA ARG A 280 10.49 23.18 -4.84
C ARG A 280 10.78 24.22 -3.77
#